data_AF-A0A7C7UJX1-F1
#
_entry.id   AF-A0A7C7UJX1-F1
#
_cell.length_a   1.000
_cell.length_b   1.000
_cell.length_c   1.000
_cell.angle_alpha   90.00
_cell.angle_beta   90.00
_cell.angle_gamma   90.00
#
_symmetry.space_group_name_H-M   'P 1'
#
loop_
_entity.id
_entity.type
_entity.pdbx_description
1 polymer ?
#
loop_
_entity_poly.entity_id
_entity_poly.type
_entity_poly.pdbx_seq_one_letter_code
_entity_poly.pdbx_strand_id
1 'polypeptide(L)'
;MFKRAWQGMRGFVEKNWKAICVLLILVLFVLIAQRIGLDKKVIVVTVLFFGYVTQLFAILVALIAAIPIIGPPIASIISLPFFFIVNAIAYIVTFFSLRKGHAKDVLSSRVLVTTLLVGIIIGYALGKLM
;
A
#
# COMPACT_ATOMS: atom_id res chain seq x y z
N MET A 1 -20.24 14.79 -15.96
CA MET A 1 -19.26 14.23 -15.00
C MET A 1 -19.38 12.71 -14.86
N PHE A 2 -20.57 12.16 -14.58
CA PHE A 2 -20.82 10.72 -14.41
C PHE A 2 -20.51 9.84 -15.65
N LYS A 3 -20.81 10.33 -16.87
CA LYS A 3 -20.50 9.60 -18.13
C LYS A 3 -19.00 9.37 -18.38
N ARG A 4 -18.12 10.29 -17.94
CA ARG A 4 -16.65 10.13 -18.08
C ARG A 4 -16.11 9.09 -17.11
N ALA A 5 -16.63 9.06 -15.87
CA ALA A 5 -16.27 8.03 -14.89
C ALA A 5 -16.68 6.63 -15.39
N TRP A 6 -17.85 6.50 -16.01
CA TRP A 6 -18.32 5.23 -16.59
C TRP A 6 -17.48 4.74 -17.78
N GLN A 7 -17.04 5.66 -18.65
CA GLN A 7 -16.16 5.32 -19.78
C GLN A 7 -14.75 4.90 -19.32
N GLY A 8 -14.17 5.57 -18.32
CA GLY A 8 -12.88 5.18 -17.74
C GLY A 8 -12.94 3.81 -17.05
N MET A 9 -14.05 3.53 -16.37
CA MET A 9 -14.27 2.26 -15.68
C MET A 9 -14.46 1.09 -16.66
N ARG A 10 -15.18 1.27 -17.78
CA ARG A 10 -15.29 0.24 -18.84
C ARG A 10 -13.94 -0.11 -19.45
N GLY A 11 -13.11 0.89 -19.79
CA GLY A 11 -11.77 0.64 -20.35
C GLY A 11 -10.82 -0.07 -19.37
N PHE A 12 -10.97 0.18 -18.07
CA PHE A 12 -10.21 -0.53 -17.04
C PHE A 12 -10.62 -2.00 -16.90
N VAL A 13 -11.93 -2.29 -16.96
CA VAL A 13 -12.49 -3.64 -16.83
C VAL A 13 -12.06 -4.54 -17.97
N GLU A 14 -12.12 -4.05 -19.22
CA GLU A 14 -11.72 -4.83 -20.40
C GLU A 14 -10.22 -5.17 -20.36
N LYS A 15 -9.38 -4.23 -19.92
CA LYS A 15 -7.93 -4.43 -19.81
C LYS A 15 -7.53 -5.38 -18.68
N ASN A 16 -8.29 -5.42 -17.59
CA ASN A 16 -7.95 -6.17 -16.37
C ASN A 16 -8.88 -7.36 -16.08
N TRP A 17 -9.53 -7.93 -17.10
CA TRP A 17 -10.55 -8.97 -16.91
C TRP A 17 -10.05 -10.19 -16.10
N LYS A 18 -8.84 -10.69 -16.40
CA LYS A 18 -8.21 -11.82 -15.68
C LYS A 18 -8.04 -11.51 -14.19
N ALA A 19 -7.65 -10.29 -13.89
CA ALA A 19 -7.43 -9.78 -12.54
C ALA A 19 -8.75 -9.64 -11.77
N ILE A 20 -9.83 -9.20 -12.42
CA ILE A 20 -11.17 -9.12 -11.84
C ILE A 20 -11.72 -10.53 -11.53
N CYS A 21 -11.46 -11.52 -12.40
CA CYS A 21 -11.81 -12.91 -12.13
C CYS A 21 -11.12 -13.46 -10.88
N VAL A 22 -9.83 -13.17 -10.68
CA VAL A 22 -9.10 -13.59 -9.46
C VAL A 22 -9.71 -12.93 -8.21
N LEU A 23 -10.10 -11.67 -8.29
CA LEU A 23 -10.78 -10.96 -7.20
C LEU A 23 -12.12 -11.61 -6.84
N LEU A 24 -12.93 -11.97 -7.84
CA LEU A 24 -14.20 -12.69 -7.66
C LEU A 24 -14.01 -14.07 -7.03
N ILE A 25 -13.02 -14.85 -7.50
CA ILE A 25 -12.67 -16.15 -6.94
C ILE A 25 -12.27 -16.02 -5.47
N LEU A 26 -11.50 -15.00 -5.12
CA LEU A 26 -11.08 -14.75 -3.75
C LEU A 26 -12.28 -14.37 -2.85
N VAL A 27 -13.22 -13.54 -3.33
CA VAL A 27 -14.46 -13.25 -2.60
C VAL A 27 -15.28 -14.52 -2.35
N LEU A 28 -15.42 -15.38 -3.36
CA LEU A 28 -16.09 -16.68 -3.21
C LEU A 28 -15.39 -17.57 -2.18
N PHE A 29 -14.06 -17.62 -2.19
CA PHE A 29 -13.28 -18.35 -1.19
C PHE A 29 -13.57 -17.86 0.23
N VAL A 30 -13.61 -16.54 0.46
CA VAL A 30 -13.94 -15.98 1.78
C VAL A 30 -15.35 -16.38 2.22
N LEU A 31 -16.34 -16.31 1.33
CA LEU A 31 -17.72 -16.68 1.64
C LEU A 31 -17.84 -18.16 2.01
N ILE A 32 -17.17 -19.04 1.27
CA ILE A 32 -17.14 -20.49 1.55
C ILE A 32 -16.41 -20.77 2.85
N ALA A 33 -15.24 -20.14 3.08
CA ALA A 33 -14.47 -20.32 4.31
C ALA A 33 -15.26 -19.90 5.56
N GLN A 34 -16.04 -18.81 5.47
CA GLN A 34 -16.93 -18.39 6.56
C GLN A 34 -18.07 -19.38 6.81
N ARG A 35 -18.61 -20.02 5.77
CA ARG A 35 -19.67 -21.05 5.91
C ARG A 35 -19.16 -22.33 6.56
N ILE A 36 -17.89 -22.67 6.35
CA ILE A 36 -17.23 -23.86 6.93
C ILE A 36 -16.85 -23.62 8.41
N GLY A 37 -16.98 -22.38 8.92
CA GLY A 37 -16.65 -22.05 10.30
C GLY A 37 -15.15 -21.92 10.58
N LEU A 38 -14.34 -21.66 9.53
CA LEU A 38 -12.91 -21.36 9.70
C LEU A 38 -12.73 -20.13 10.60
N ASP A 39 -11.71 -20.17 11.46
CA ASP A 39 -11.34 -19.04 12.30
C ASP A 39 -11.07 -17.81 11.42
N LYS A 40 -11.75 -16.71 11.74
CA LYS A 40 -11.65 -15.42 11.06
C LYS A 40 -10.20 -14.96 10.94
N LYS A 41 -9.35 -15.26 11.93
CA LYS A 41 -7.92 -14.92 11.89
C LYS A 41 -7.20 -15.62 10.75
N VAL A 42 -7.45 -16.91 10.56
CA VAL A 42 -6.81 -17.73 9.52
C VAL A 42 -7.26 -17.27 8.13
N ILE A 43 -8.55 -16.96 7.98
CA ILE A 43 -9.10 -16.41 6.72
C ILE A 43 -8.41 -15.09 6.37
N VAL A 44 -8.32 -14.16 7.33
CA VAL A 44 -7.70 -12.84 7.12
C VAL A 44 -6.24 -12.96 6.74
N VAL A 45 -5.46 -13.80 7.43
CA VAL A 45 -4.03 -14.00 7.11
C VAL A 45 -3.85 -14.61 5.72
N THR A 46 -4.67 -15.60 5.36
CA THR A 46 -4.61 -16.27 4.06
C THR A 46 -4.95 -15.31 2.92
N VAL A 47 -6.03 -14.54 3.09
CA VAL A 47 -6.46 -13.53 2.11
C VAL A 47 -5.43 -12.41 1.96
N LEU A 48 -4.84 -11.93 3.06
CA LEU A 48 -3.76 -10.93 3.01
C LEU A 48 -2.55 -11.47 2.25
N PHE A 49 -2.14 -12.70 2.52
CA PHE A 49 -0.99 -13.33 1.87
C PHE A 49 -1.23 -13.50 0.36
N PHE A 50 -2.34 -14.11 -0.03
CA PHE A 50 -2.70 -14.26 -1.44
C PHE A 50 -2.91 -12.92 -2.13
N GLY A 51 -3.54 -11.97 -1.46
CA GLY A 51 -3.76 -10.60 -1.97
C GLY A 51 -2.47 -9.85 -2.25
N TYR A 52 -1.43 -10.08 -1.42
CA TYR A 52 -0.11 -9.51 -1.63
C TYR A 52 0.62 -10.18 -2.81
N VAL A 53 0.64 -11.52 -2.86
CA VAL A 53 1.34 -12.29 -3.90
C VAL A 53 0.75 -12.05 -5.30
N THR A 54 -0.57 -11.91 -5.39
CA THR A 54 -1.30 -11.79 -6.67
C THR A 54 -1.58 -10.34 -7.09
N GLN A 55 -1.05 -9.35 -6.37
CA GLN A 55 -1.25 -7.92 -6.62
C GLN A 55 -2.73 -7.46 -6.54
N LEU A 56 -3.61 -8.19 -5.84
CA LEU A 56 -5.04 -7.85 -5.74
C LEU A 56 -5.26 -6.49 -5.07
N PHE A 57 -4.38 -6.09 -4.15
CA PHE A 57 -4.42 -4.74 -3.56
C PHE A 57 -4.22 -3.64 -4.59
N ALA A 58 -3.35 -3.83 -5.59
CA ALA A 58 -3.14 -2.84 -6.64
C ALA A 58 -4.38 -2.69 -7.53
N ILE A 59 -5.08 -3.79 -7.82
CA ILE A 59 -6.32 -3.79 -8.61
C ILE A 59 -7.46 -3.13 -7.83
N LEU A 60 -7.59 -3.40 -6.53
CA LEU A 60 -8.54 -2.74 -5.64
C LEU A 60 -8.29 -1.23 -5.56
N VAL A 61 -7.03 -0.85 -5.35
CA VAL A 61 -6.60 0.55 -5.31
C VAL A 61 -6.89 1.25 -6.64
N ALA A 62 -6.61 0.61 -7.77
CA ALA A 62 -6.88 1.15 -9.10
C ALA A 62 -8.39 1.28 -9.38
N LEU A 63 -9.19 0.31 -8.94
CA LEU A 63 -10.65 0.36 -9.05
C LEU A 63 -11.23 1.51 -8.21
N ILE A 64 -10.70 1.73 -7.01
CA ILE A 64 -11.12 2.82 -6.13
C ILE A 64 -10.66 4.16 -6.69
N ALA A 65 -9.40 4.28 -7.14
CA ALA A 65 -8.84 5.48 -7.75
C ALA A 65 -9.53 5.90 -9.06
N ALA A 66 -10.23 4.99 -9.74
CA ALA A 66 -11.07 5.33 -10.89
C ALA A 66 -12.24 6.28 -10.53
N ILE A 67 -12.58 6.40 -9.24
CA ILE A 67 -13.55 7.38 -8.73
C ILE A 67 -12.82 8.71 -8.50
N PRO A 68 -13.03 9.76 -9.31
CA PRO A 68 -12.13 10.92 -9.37
C PRO A 68 -12.08 11.78 -8.10
N ILE A 69 -13.13 11.76 -7.27
CA ILE A 69 -13.22 12.63 -6.08
C ILE A 69 -12.89 11.85 -4.79
N ILE A 70 -13.48 10.67 -4.65
CA ILE A 70 -13.41 9.87 -3.41
C ILE A 70 -12.33 8.78 -3.52
N GLY A 71 -11.93 8.43 -4.74
CA GLY A 71 -10.99 7.36 -5.02
C GLY A 71 -9.59 7.60 -4.49
N PRO A 72 -8.91 8.71 -4.84
CA PRO A 72 -7.52 8.93 -4.45
C PRO A 72 -7.30 8.92 -2.92
N PRO A 73 -8.12 9.58 -2.08
CA PRO A 73 -7.93 9.53 -0.63
C PRO A 73 -8.08 8.14 -0.03
N ILE A 74 -9.07 7.35 -0.48
CA ILE A 74 -9.32 6.00 0.03
C ILE A 74 -8.25 5.02 -0.46
N ALA A 75 -7.86 5.13 -1.73
CA ALA A 75 -6.76 4.36 -2.33
C ALA A 75 -5.46 4.50 -1.54
N SER A 76 -5.14 5.72 -1.08
CA SER A 76 -3.97 5.99 -0.24
C SER A 76 -4.03 5.34 1.14
N ILE A 77 -5.23 5.13 1.70
CA ILE A 77 -5.39 4.43 2.99
C ILE A 77 -5.21 2.92 2.81
N ILE A 78 -5.70 2.37 1.70
CA ILE A 78 -5.62 0.92 1.42
C ILE A 78 -4.20 0.48 1.08
N SER A 79 -3.33 1.38 0.62
CA SER A 79 -1.91 1.09 0.40
C SER A 79 -1.07 1.13 1.69
N LEU A 80 -1.56 1.73 2.79
CA LEU A 80 -0.87 1.81 4.08
C LEU A 80 -0.42 0.47 4.70
N PRO A 81 -1.17 -0.64 4.60
CA PRO A 81 -0.76 -1.91 5.21
C PRO A 81 0.62 -2.36 4.72
N PHE A 82 0.94 -2.15 3.44
CA PHE A 82 2.26 -2.45 2.89
C PHE A 82 3.35 -1.56 3.52
N PHE A 83 3.08 -0.25 3.64
CA PHE A 83 4.00 0.68 4.30
C PHE A 83 4.26 0.30 5.75
N PHE A 84 3.24 -0.15 6.50
CA PHE A 84 3.43 -0.62 7.87
C PHE A 84 4.32 -1.86 7.96
N ILE A 85 4.18 -2.83 7.06
CA ILE A 85 5.03 -4.02 7.03
C ILE A 85 6.48 -3.64 6.72
N VAL A 86 6.71 -2.84 5.67
CA VAL A 86 8.07 -2.40 5.30
C VAL A 86 8.70 -1.58 6.43
N ASN A 87 7.93 -0.70 7.06
CA ASN A 87 8.39 0.09 8.19
C ASN A 87 8.73 -0.79 9.41
N ALA A 88 7.89 -1.79 9.72
CA ALA A 88 8.15 -2.75 10.78
C ALA A 88 9.46 -3.52 10.54
N ILE A 89 9.70 -3.98 9.30
CA ILE A 89 10.95 -4.65 8.92
C ILE A 89 12.13 -3.68 9.10
N ALA A 90 12.01 -2.44 8.64
CA ALA A 90 13.07 -1.43 8.80
C ALA A 90 13.41 -1.17 10.28
N TYR A 91 12.40 -1.14 11.16
CA TYR A 91 12.60 -1.04 12.62
C TYR A 91 13.28 -2.29 13.19
N ILE A 92 12.89 -3.48 12.76
CA ILE A 92 13.52 -4.73 13.20
C ILE A 92 15.00 -4.76 12.78
N VAL A 93 15.30 -4.46 11.51
CA VAL A 93 16.68 -4.39 11.00
C VAL A 93 17.48 -3.34 11.76
N THR A 94 16.88 -2.17 12.02
CA THR A 94 17.49 -1.11 12.84
C THR A 94 17.82 -1.65 14.24
N PHE A 95 16.86 -2.29 14.91
CA PHE A 95 17.03 -2.86 16.25
C PHE A 95 18.16 -3.89 16.30
N PHE A 96 18.24 -4.80 15.33
CA PHE A 96 19.33 -5.77 15.23
C PHE A 96 20.69 -5.10 14.98
N SER A 97 20.73 -4.05 14.16
CA SER A 97 21.96 -3.28 13.91
C SER A 97 22.45 -2.56 15.16
N LEU A 98 21.54 -1.97 15.93
CA LEU A 98 21.84 -1.37 17.24
C LEU A 98 22.41 -2.40 18.22
N ARG A 99 21.79 -3.59 18.30
CA ARG A 99 22.27 -4.71 19.13
C ARG A 99 23.68 -5.18 18.76
N LYS A 100 24.06 -5.10 17.49
CA LYS A 100 25.41 -5.46 17.00
C LYS A 100 26.47 -4.37 17.22
N GLY A 101 26.12 -3.23 17.81
CA GLY A 101 27.06 -2.13 18.08
C GLY A 101 27.21 -1.12 16.93
N HIS A 102 26.50 -1.30 15.81
CA HIS A 102 26.48 -0.35 14.68
C HIS A 102 25.58 0.87 14.92
N ALA A 103 25.39 1.24 16.19
CA ALA A 103 24.54 2.38 16.56
C ALA A 103 25.02 3.70 15.96
N LYS A 104 26.34 3.90 15.87
CA LYS A 104 26.93 5.10 15.27
C LYS A 104 26.65 5.19 13.77
N ASP A 105 26.71 4.09 13.04
CA ASP A 105 26.47 4.06 11.58
C ASP A 105 24.98 4.30 11.26
N VAL A 106 24.08 3.72 12.05
CA VAL A 106 22.63 3.93 11.90
C VAL A 106 22.22 5.36 12.24
N LEU A 107 22.82 5.95 13.28
CA LEU A 107 22.54 7.34 13.65
C LEU A 107 23.15 8.32 12.64
N SER A 108 24.38 8.09 12.20
CA SER A 108 25.06 8.93 11.20
C SER A 108 24.29 8.98 9.89
N SER A 109 23.82 7.83 9.38
CA SER A 109 23.01 7.77 8.17
C SER A 109 21.66 8.49 8.32
N ARG A 110 20.98 8.34 9.46
CA ARG A 110 19.72 9.06 9.74
C ARG A 110 19.92 10.56 9.88
N VAL A 111 20.99 11.00 10.54
CA VAL A 111 21.33 12.42 10.68
C VAL A 111 21.63 13.02 9.31
N LEU A 112 22.41 12.34 8.45
CA LEU A 112 22.72 12.81 7.11
C LEU A 112 21.46 13.02 6.25
N VAL A 113 20.56 12.03 6.23
CA VAL A 113 19.30 12.14 5.47
C VAL A 113 18.40 13.24 6.03
N THR A 114 18.33 13.38 7.36
CA THR A 114 17.53 14.43 8.00
C THR A 114 18.06 15.83 7.68
N THR A 115 19.38 16.04 7.77
CA THR A 115 20.03 17.30 7.42
C THR A 115 19.79 17.68 5.96
N LEU A 116 19.89 16.70 5.06
CA LEU A 116 19.62 16.91 3.63
C LEU A 116 18.15 17.27 3.39
N LEU A 117 17.20 16.59 4.01
CA LEU A 117 15.77 16.91 3.91
C LEU A 117 15.45 18.31 4.43
N VAL A 118 16.00 18.68 5.59
CA VAL A 118 15.85 20.03 6.14
C VAL A 118 16.43 21.08 5.18
N GLY A 119 17.60 20.83 4.61
CA GLY A 119 18.21 21.70 3.61
C GLY A 119 17.35 21.88 2.36
N ILE A 120 16.76 20.80 1.84
CA ILE A 120 15.85 20.86 0.69
C ILE A 120 14.59 21.66 1.03
N ILE A 121 13.99 21.44 2.20
CA ILE A 121 12.79 22.17 2.64
C ILE A 121 13.08 23.67 2.75
N ILE A 122 14.21 24.04 3.38
CA ILE A 122 14.63 25.45 3.51
C ILE A 122 14.92 26.05 2.13
N GLY A 123 15.66 25.34 1.29
CA GLY A 123 16.00 25.79 -0.06
C GLY A 123 14.76 26.01 -0.94
N TYR A 124 13.78 25.11 -0.86
CA TYR A 124 12.49 25.27 -1.55
C TYR A 124 11.69 26.46 -1.02
N ALA A 125 11.65 26.65 0.31
CA ALA A 125 10.95 27.77 0.91
C ALA A 125 11.57 29.12 0.50
N LEU A 126 12.90 29.24 0.54
CA LEU A 126 13.61 30.44 0.11
C LEU A 126 13.47 30.70 -1.39
N GLY A 127 13.62 29.66 -2.23
CA GLY A 127 13.52 29.78 -3.68
C GLY A 127 12.10 30.06 -4.19
N LYS A 128 11.07 29.87 -3.37
CA LYS A 128 9.68 30.24 -3.67
C LYS A 128 9.34 31.68 -3.22
N LEU A 129 10.09 32.22 -2.27
CA LEU A 129 9.89 33.57 -1.71
C LEU A 129 10.65 34.65 -2.50
N MET A 130 11.73 34.29 -3.17
CA MET A 130 12.44 35.13 -4.15
C MET A 130 11.77 35.05 -5.53
#